data_AF-A0A2B2CB64-F1
#
_entry.id   AF-A0A2B2CB64-F1
#
_cell.length_a   1.000
_cell.length_b   1.000
_cell.length_c   1.000
_cell.angle_alpha   90.00
_cell.angle_beta   90.00
_cell.angle_gamma   90.00
#
_symmetry.space_group_name_H-M   'P 1'
#
loop_
_entity.id
_entity.type
_entity.pdbx_description
1 polymer ?
#
loop_
_entity_poly.entity_id
_entity_poly.type
_entity_poly.pdbx_seq_one_letter_code
_entity_poly.pdbx_strand_id
1 'polypeptide(L)'
;MDFLQAQETLNFMEWILRAVIGFFFMLIVAKLIGQRAISQLRLLDFVIALVVGNIIAHPLSDEHLGMKGAMTTTIVLVVLYTGGLFISLNSTRIGKFLDPDPFPLIKEGEILYKGLKKARISIDYLLAELRKEKIEDVKKVALALWESDGKLSIFLDPQYEAITLSTFQMTTKPFDLPQTVIREGKIVHHTLEEKNKDEGWLVDTLMQTHQTGIRNVLLATIDGENNLRVFFYK
;
A
#
# COMPACT_ATOMS: atom_id res chain seq x y z
N MET A 1 26.17 -17.37 -29.37
CA MET A 1 26.01 -16.12 -28.59
C MET A 1 25.26 -16.48 -27.32
N ASP A 2 26.00 -16.84 -26.27
CA ASP A 2 25.41 -17.25 -25.00
C ASP A 2 25.37 -16.03 -24.07
N PHE A 3 24.46 -15.10 -24.36
CA PHE A 3 24.36 -13.80 -23.68
C PHE A 3 24.02 -13.91 -22.18
N LEU A 4 23.48 -15.07 -21.79
CA LEU A 4 23.14 -15.42 -20.41
C LEU A 4 24.35 -15.93 -19.60
N GLN A 5 25.46 -16.24 -20.27
CA GLN A 5 26.70 -16.69 -19.64
C GLN A 5 27.67 -15.53 -19.41
N ALA A 6 28.65 -15.78 -18.54
CA ALA A 6 29.79 -14.90 -18.36
C ALA A 6 30.58 -14.78 -19.67
N GLN A 7 31.00 -13.56 -20.02
CA GLN A 7 31.82 -13.30 -21.20
C GLN A 7 32.95 -12.32 -20.85
N GLU A 8 34.06 -12.36 -21.60
CA GLU A 8 35.20 -11.46 -21.37
C GLU A 8 34.91 -10.00 -21.77
N THR A 9 34.05 -9.79 -22.77
CA THR A 9 33.56 -8.46 -23.17
C THR A 9 32.14 -8.60 -23.70
N LEU A 10 31.28 -7.60 -23.45
CA LEU A 10 29.94 -7.52 -24.03
C LEU A 10 29.84 -6.41 -25.07
N ASN A 11 29.16 -6.71 -26.18
CA ASN A 11 28.88 -5.69 -27.18
C ASN A 11 27.70 -4.79 -26.73
N PHE A 12 27.58 -3.60 -27.31
CA PHE A 12 26.53 -2.62 -26.95
C PHE A 12 25.11 -3.20 -27.07
N MET A 13 24.85 -4.01 -28.09
CA MET A 13 23.57 -4.69 -28.27
C MET A 13 23.27 -5.72 -27.17
N GLU A 14 24.30 -6.39 -26.65
CA GLU A 14 24.14 -7.38 -25.58
C GLU A 14 23.85 -6.69 -24.24
N TRP A 15 24.47 -5.53 -23.98
CA TRP A 15 24.12 -4.68 -22.84
C TRP A 15 22.65 -4.22 -22.88
N ILE A 16 22.18 -3.75 -24.04
CA ILE A 16 20.76 -3.39 -24.23
C ILE A 16 19.87 -4.59 -23.96
N LEU A 17 20.20 -5.76 -24.51
CA LEU A 17 19.40 -6.97 -24.34
C LEU A 17 19.34 -7.42 -22.87
N ARG A 18 20.48 -7.37 -22.15
CA ARG A 18 20.54 -7.65 -20.71
C ARG A 18 19.64 -6.69 -19.92
N ALA A 19 19.68 -5.39 -20.24
CA ALA A 19 18.83 -4.39 -19.58
C ALA A 19 17.33 -4.64 -19.81
N VAL A 20 16.93 -4.93 -21.06
CA VAL A 20 15.53 -5.22 -21.40
C VAL A 20 15.04 -6.49 -20.66
N ILE A 21 15.82 -7.57 -20.70
CA ILE A 21 15.46 -8.82 -20.02
C ILE A 21 15.43 -8.62 -18.50
N GLY A 22 16.42 -7.93 -17.93
CA GLY A 22 16.48 -7.61 -16.51
C GLY A 22 15.27 -6.80 -16.05
N PHE A 23 14.82 -5.83 -16.85
CA PHE A 23 13.63 -5.03 -16.56
C PHE A 23 12.36 -5.89 -16.50
N PHE A 24 12.06 -6.67 -17.54
CA PHE A 24 10.88 -7.54 -17.55
C PHE A 24 10.94 -8.62 -16.46
N PHE A 25 12.13 -9.17 -16.20
CA PHE A 25 12.34 -10.10 -15.10
C PHE A 25 12.03 -9.47 -13.73
N MET A 26 12.53 -8.24 -13.48
CA MET A 26 12.23 -7.51 -12.25
C MET A 26 10.75 -7.19 -12.11
N LEU A 27 10.03 -6.89 -13.20
CA LEU A 27 8.57 -6.72 -13.15
C LEU A 27 7.85 -8.01 -12.72
N ILE A 28 8.28 -9.17 -13.23
CA ILE A 28 7.73 -10.47 -12.84
C ILE A 28 8.02 -10.73 -11.35
N VAL A 29 9.27 -10.53 -10.91
CA VAL A 29 9.67 -10.71 -9.51
C VAL A 29 8.90 -9.78 -8.58
N ALA A 30 8.76 -8.50 -8.92
CA ALA A 30 7.98 -7.54 -8.15
C ALA A 30 6.50 -7.97 -8.05
N LYS A 31 5.92 -8.47 -9.14
CA LYS A 31 4.55 -8.99 -9.15
C LYS A 31 4.39 -10.24 -8.27
N LEU A 32 5.40 -11.12 -8.22
CA LEU A 32 5.39 -12.33 -7.38
C LEU A 32 5.54 -12.01 -5.89
N ILE A 33 6.34 -11.00 -5.53
CA ILE A 33 6.45 -10.49 -4.15
C ILE A 33 5.12 -9.84 -3.71
N GLY A 34 4.41 -9.21 -4.66
CA GLY A 34 3.04 -8.71 -4.48
C GLY A 34 2.95 -7.28 -3.93
N GLN A 35 1.73 -6.74 -3.86
CA GLN A 35 1.46 -5.34 -3.51
C GLN A 35 1.77 -4.97 -2.04
N ARG A 36 1.99 -5.96 -1.17
CA ARG A 36 2.27 -5.74 0.26
C ARG A 36 3.56 -4.95 0.49
N ALA A 37 4.55 -5.10 -0.39
CA ALA A 37 5.84 -4.42 -0.27
C ALA A 37 5.78 -2.89 -0.43
N ILE A 38 4.69 -2.29 -0.94
CA ILE A 38 4.70 -0.87 -1.36
C ILE A 38 4.10 0.08 -0.31
N SER A 39 3.23 -0.39 0.59
CA SER A 39 2.49 0.47 1.53
C SER A 39 2.94 0.32 3.00
N GLN A 40 3.36 -0.88 3.40
CA GLN A 40 3.84 -1.17 4.76
C GLN A 40 4.97 -2.21 4.65
N LEU A 41 6.19 -1.75 4.34
CA LEU A 41 7.35 -2.63 4.30
C LEU A 41 7.56 -3.27 5.67
N ARG A 42 7.18 -4.54 5.81
CA ARG A 42 7.73 -5.35 6.90
C ARG A 42 9.23 -5.41 6.70
N LEU A 43 9.97 -5.53 7.80
CA LEU A 43 11.43 -5.60 7.76
C LEU A 43 11.92 -6.67 6.75
N LEU A 44 11.22 -7.81 6.71
CA LEU A 44 11.53 -8.90 5.78
C LEU A 44 11.36 -8.50 4.31
N ASP A 45 10.29 -7.77 3.97
CA ASP A 45 9.99 -7.33 2.61
C ASP A 45 11.09 -6.38 2.10
N PHE A 46 11.53 -5.48 2.97
CA PHE A 46 12.62 -4.57 2.68
C PHE A 46 13.95 -5.29 2.44
N VAL A 47 14.29 -6.26 3.31
CA VAL A 47 15.53 -7.05 3.18
C VAL A 47 15.53 -7.84 1.87
N ILE A 48 14.42 -8.49 1.52
CA ILE A 48 14.31 -9.26 0.27
C ILE A 48 14.41 -8.36 -0.96
N ALA A 49 13.74 -7.21 -0.97
CA ALA A 49 13.83 -6.25 -2.06
C ALA A 49 15.27 -5.76 -2.28
N LEU A 50 15.99 -5.45 -1.19
CA LEU A 50 17.39 -5.02 -1.23
C LEU A 50 18.31 -6.11 -1.78
N VAL A 51 18.18 -7.35 -1.28
CA VAL A 51 19.01 -8.48 -1.72
C VAL A 51 18.76 -8.81 -3.19
N VAL A 52 17.50 -8.88 -3.61
CA VAL A 52 17.12 -9.15 -5.01
C VAL A 52 17.65 -8.07 -5.94
N GLY A 53 17.47 -6.79 -5.57
CA GLY A 53 17.98 -5.66 -6.34
C GLY A 53 19.50 -5.73 -6.51
N ASN A 54 20.22 -6.05 -5.42
CA ASN A 54 21.67 -6.18 -5.46
C ASN A 54 22.13 -7.33 -6.37
N ILE A 55 21.52 -8.51 -6.25
CA ILE A 55 21.86 -9.70 -7.07
C ILE A 55 21.69 -9.42 -8.57
N ILE A 56 20.63 -8.70 -8.96
CA ILE A 56 20.36 -8.40 -10.37
C ILE A 56 21.21 -7.24 -10.90
N ALA A 57 21.56 -6.27 -10.05
CA ALA A 57 22.41 -5.14 -10.45
C ALA A 57 23.82 -5.59 -10.90
N HIS A 58 24.38 -6.63 -10.29
CA HIS A 58 25.70 -7.17 -10.62
C HIS A 58 25.87 -7.58 -12.10
N PRO A 59 25.13 -8.57 -12.65
CA PRO A 59 25.26 -8.96 -14.07
C PRO A 59 24.77 -7.92 -15.07
N LEU A 60 24.05 -6.88 -14.60
CA LEU A 60 23.67 -5.72 -15.39
C LEU A 60 24.75 -4.64 -15.44
N SER A 61 25.80 -4.75 -14.62
CA SER A 61 26.90 -3.78 -14.55
C SER A 61 28.27 -4.40 -14.84
N ASP A 62 28.41 -5.72 -14.66
CA ASP A 62 29.65 -6.46 -14.92
C ASP A 62 29.44 -7.53 -16.00
N GLU A 63 30.24 -7.44 -17.06
CA GLU A 63 30.20 -8.34 -18.21
C GLU A 63 30.67 -9.77 -17.90
N HIS A 64 31.56 -9.92 -16.92
CA HIS A 64 32.10 -11.20 -16.48
C HIS A 64 31.07 -12.02 -15.69
N LEU A 65 29.93 -11.44 -15.34
CA LEU A 65 28.86 -12.12 -14.63
C LEU A 65 27.71 -12.45 -15.57
N GLY A 66 27.38 -13.73 -15.67
CA GLY A 66 26.24 -14.20 -16.46
C GLY A 66 24.90 -13.96 -15.75
N MET A 67 23.88 -13.54 -16.51
CA MET A 67 22.53 -13.31 -15.97
C MET A 67 21.86 -14.59 -15.45
N LYS A 68 22.19 -15.77 -16.00
CA LYS A 68 21.53 -17.02 -15.65
C LYS A 68 21.66 -17.36 -14.17
N GLY A 69 22.86 -17.17 -13.60
CA GLY A 69 23.13 -17.44 -12.19
C GLY A 69 22.31 -16.53 -11.29
N ALA A 70 22.38 -15.22 -11.53
CA ALA A 70 21.63 -14.22 -10.78
C ALA A 70 20.12 -14.45 -10.84
N MET A 71 19.56 -14.68 -12.04
CA MET A 71 18.13 -14.96 -12.20
C MET A 71 17.71 -16.23 -11.46
N THR A 72 18.52 -17.29 -11.51
CA THR A 72 18.24 -18.56 -10.80
C THR A 72 18.23 -18.32 -9.28
N THR A 73 19.24 -17.64 -8.74
CA THR A 73 19.32 -17.31 -7.32
C THR A 73 18.15 -16.43 -6.89
N THR A 74 17.80 -15.40 -7.67
CA THR A 74 16.65 -14.54 -7.40
C THR A 74 15.34 -15.32 -7.38
N ILE A 75 15.11 -16.22 -8.35
CA ILE A 75 13.90 -17.05 -8.39
C ILE A 75 13.82 -17.92 -7.13
N VAL A 76 14.91 -18.60 -6.76
CA VAL A 76 14.94 -19.45 -5.56
C VAL A 76 14.64 -18.63 -4.31
N LEU A 77 15.25 -17.45 -4.15
CA LEU A 77 14.99 -16.56 -3.03
C LEU A 77 13.54 -16.11 -2.97
N VAL A 78 12.93 -15.74 -4.10
CA VAL A 78 11.53 -15.34 -4.17
C VAL A 78 10.61 -16.51 -3.82
N VAL A 79 10.88 -17.72 -4.32
CA VAL A 79 10.11 -18.92 -3.96
C VAL A 79 10.22 -19.24 -2.47
N LEU A 80 11.42 -19.15 -1.89
CA LEU A 80 11.63 -19.36 -0.46
C LEU A 80 10.92 -18.29 0.38
N TYR A 81 10.96 -17.03 -0.05
CA TYR A 81 10.24 -15.94 0.62
C TYR A 81 8.73 -16.16 0.57
N THR A 82 8.15 -16.39 -0.61
CA THR A 82 6.71 -16.62 -0.75
C THR A 82 6.26 -17.90 -0.05
N GLY A 83 7.06 -18.97 -0.11
CA GLY A 83 6.81 -20.20 0.64
C GLY A 83 6.88 -19.98 2.16
N GLY A 84 7.86 -19.20 2.63
CA GLY A 84 8.00 -18.81 4.04
C GLY A 84 6.79 -18.00 4.53
N LEU A 85 6.29 -17.06 3.73
CA LEU A 85 5.06 -16.33 4.03
C LEU A 85 3.84 -17.25 4.09
N PHE A 86 3.71 -18.19 3.15
CA PHE A 86 2.61 -19.15 3.17
C PHE A 86 2.63 -20.03 4.43
N ILE A 87 3.81 -20.53 4.80
CA ILE A 87 4.01 -21.31 6.03
C ILE A 87 3.70 -20.45 7.27
N SER A 88 4.12 -19.18 7.26
CA SER A 88 3.86 -18.22 8.33
C SER A 88 2.38 -17.99 8.57
N LEU A 89 1.55 -18.00 7.52
CA LEU A 89 0.09 -17.87 7.63
C LEU A 89 -0.55 -19.09 8.30
N ASN A 90 0.01 -20.29 8.09
CA ASN A 90 -0.52 -21.53 8.65
C ASN A 90 0.07 -21.88 10.02
N SER A 91 1.23 -21.32 10.37
CA SER A 91 1.94 -21.60 11.61
C SER A 91 2.10 -20.34 12.46
N THR A 92 1.34 -20.27 13.56
CA THR A 92 1.40 -19.16 14.51
C THR A 92 2.80 -18.92 15.07
N ARG A 93 3.62 -19.97 15.26
CA ARG A 93 4.99 -19.81 15.78
C ARG A 93 5.91 -19.11 14.78
N ILE A 94 5.80 -19.47 13.50
CA ILE A 94 6.60 -18.86 12.43
C ILE A 94 6.11 -17.44 12.17
N GLY A 95 4.79 -17.23 12.17
CA GLY A 95 4.18 -15.90 12.16
C GLY A 95 4.75 -14.99 13.24
N LYS A 96 4.75 -15.43 14.50
CA LYS A 96 5.30 -14.64 15.62
C LYS A 96 6.81 -14.42 15.58
N PHE A 97 7.55 -15.31 14.90
CA PHE A 97 8.99 -15.14 14.73
C PHE A 97 9.31 -14.09 13.67
N LEU A 98 8.57 -14.07 12.56
CA LEU A 98 8.74 -13.11 11.47
C LEU A 98 8.13 -11.75 11.80
N ASP A 99 6.95 -11.75 12.42
CA ASP A 99 6.20 -10.58 12.87
C ASP A 99 5.86 -10.74 14.36
N PRO A 100 6.73 -10.22 15.26
CA PRO A 100 6.50 -10.30 16.70
C PRO A 100 5.18 -9.67 17.13
N ASP A 101 4.50 -10.29 18.09
CA ASP A 101 3.26 -9.75 18.66
C ASP A 101 3.50 -8.32 19.21
N PRO A 102 2.55 -7.40 19.00
CA PRO A 102 2.64 -6.07 19.56
C PRO A 102 2.69 -6.14 21.09
N PHE A 103 3.40 -5.19 21.69
CA PHE A 103 3.54 -5.13 23.15
C PHE A 103 3.37 -3.71 23.67
N PRO A 104 2.86 -3.55 24.91
CA PRO A 104 2.50 -2.23 25.40
C PRO A 104 3.73 -1.41 25.80
N LEU A 105 3.70 -0.14 25.42
CA LEU A 105 4.61 0.91 25.87
C LEU A 105 3.94 1.84 26.88
N ILE A 106 2.64 2.07 26.74
CA ILE A 106 1.82 2.81 27.70
C ILE A 106 0.60 1.96 28.02
N LYS A 107 0.22 1.90 29.29
CA LYS A 107 -1.03 1.29 29.73
C LYS A 107 -1.63 2.16 30.83
N GLU A 108 -2.89 2.53 30.71
CA GLU A 108 -3.65 3.30 31.71
C GLU A 108 -2.92 4.60 32.12
N GLY A 109 -2.34 5.31 31.15
CA GLY A 109 -1.58 6.54 31.39
C GLY A 109 -0.24 6.35 32.11
N GLU A 110 0.29 5.11 32.17
CA GLU A 110 1.60 4.80 32.73
C GLU A 110 2.57 4.26 31.67
N ILE A 111 3.79 4.82 31.65
CA ILE A 111 4.84 4.38 30.74
C ILE A 111 5.48 3.09 31.25
N LEU A 112 5.43 2.04 30.44
CA LEU A 112 6.05 0.75 30.72
C LEU A 112 7.50 0.74 30.26
N TYR A 113 8.42 1.09 31.16
CA TYR A 113 9.86 1.16 30.83
C TYR A 113 10.45 -0.15 30.28
N LYS A 114 9.93 -1.32 30.72
CA LYS A 114 10.29 -2.62 30.16
C LYS A 114 9.96 -2.73 28.66
N GLY A 115 8.82 -2.15 28.25
CA GLY A 115 8.42 -2.04 26.85
C GLY A 115 9.41 -1.20 26.06
N LEU A 116 9.78 -0.01 26.57
CA LEU A 116 10.77 0.86 25.90
C LEU A 116 12.12 0.18 25.69
N LYS A 117 12.61 -0.56 26.70
CA LYS A 117 13.83 -1.37 26.58
C LYS A 117 13.71 -2.45 25.51
N LYS A 118 12.57 -3.13 25.44
CA LYS A 118 12.30 -4.17 24.42
C LYS A 118 12.25 -3.57 23.01
N ALA A 119 11.61 -2.41 22.86
CA ALA A 119 11.53 -1.65 21.61
C ALA A 119 12.85 -0.96 21.23
N ARG A 120 13.81 -0.85 22.17
CA ARG A 120 15.08 -0.13 22.00
C ARG A 120 14.91 1.34 21.64
N ILE A 121 13.90 2.00 22.22
CA ILE A 121 13.64 3.42 22.03
C ILE A 121 13.81 4.20 23.33
N SER A 122 14.12 5.48 23.23
CA SER A 122 14.13 6.38 24.38
C SER A 122 12.72 6.84 24.74
N ILE A 123 12.57 7.36 25.96
CA ILE A 123 11.33 8.05 26.35
C ILE A 123 11.05 9.26 25.44
N ASP A 124 12.09 9.98 25.01
CA ASP A 124 11.94 11.13 24.12
C ASP A 124 11.37 10.75 22.76
N TYR A 125 11.73 9.57 22.25
CA TYR A 125 11.15 9.02 21.02
C TYR A 125 9.65 8.73 21.20
N LEU A 126 9.27 8.06 22.29
CA LEU A 126 7.85 7.81 22.61
C LEU A 126 7.06 9.12 22.68
N LEU A 127 7.58 10.12 23.40
CA LEU A 127 6.95 11.44 23.54
C LEU A 127 6.91 12.22 22.22
N ALA A 128 7.87 11.99 21.31
CA ALA A 128 7.83 12.56 19.97
C ALA A 128 6.72 11.92 19.12
N GLU A 129 6.53 10.60 19.20
CA GLU A 129 5.45 9.93 18.47
C GLU A 129 4.06 10.32 18.98
N LEU A 130 3.88 10.42 20.30
CA LEU A 130 2.63 10.95 20.87
C LEU A 130 2.31 12.36 20.35
N ARG A 131 3.33 13.23 20.23
CA ARG A 131 3.15 14.57 19.68
C ARG A 131 2.76 14.58 18.21
N LYS A 132 3.25 13.62 17.39
CA LYS A 132 2.82 13.51 15.98
C LYS A 132 1.33 13.17 15.88
N GLU A 133 0.84 12.35 16.80
CA GLU A 133 -0.59 12.04 16.96
C GLU A 133 -1.37 13.13 17.72
N LYS A 134 -0.75 14.30 17.97
CA LYS A 134 -1.35 15.45 18.67
C LYS A 134 -1.76 15.17 20.12
N ILE A 135 -1.07 14.24 20.77
CA ILE A 135 -1.25 13.89 22.17
C ILE A 135 -0.13 14.55 22.98
N GLU A 136 -0.49 15.51 23.83
CA GLU A 136 0.46 16.27 24.64
C GLU A 136 0.74 15.64 26.02
N ASP A 137 -0.22 14.85 26.54
CA ASP A 137 -0.11 14.22 27.85
C ASP A 137 -0.33 12.70 27.76
N VAL A 138 0.67 11.96 28.27
CA VAL A 138 0.65 10.51 28.38
C VAL A 138 -0.53 10.01 29.21
N LYS A 139 -1.01 10.79 30.17
CA LYS A 139 -2.17 10.43 31.00
C LYS A 139 -3.47 10.31 30.22
N LYS A 140 -3.53 10.85 29.00
CA LYS A 140 -4.69 10.69 28.11
C LYS A 140 -4.72 9.35 27.37
N VAL A 141 -3.63 8.60 27.42
CA VAL A 141 -3.46 7.36 26.66
C VAL A 141 -3.89 6.16 27.49
N ALA A 142 -4.95 5.47 27.06
CA ALA A 142 -5.37 4.22 27.67
C ALA A 142 -4.42 3.07 27.31
N LEU A 143 -3.98 3.01 26.05
CA LEU A 143 -3.07 1.97 25.58
C LEU A 143 -2.22 2.49 24.43
N ALA A 144 -0.91 2.30 24.49
CA ALA A 144 -0.03 2.43 23.33
C ALA A 144 0.75 1.14 23.11
N LEU A 145 0.69 0.60 21.90
CA LEU A 145 1.34 -0.64 21.50
C LEU A 145 2.46 -0.37 20.50
N TRP A 146 3.60 -1.03 20.70
CA TRP A 146 4.66 -1.08 19.71
C TRP A 146 4.39 -2.22 18.72
N GLU A 147 4.22 -1.87 17.44
CA GLU A 147 3.93 -2.80 16.35
C GLU A 147 5.20 -3.44 15.75
N SER A 148 5.04 -4.53 15.01
CA SER A 148 6.17 -5.25 14.37
C SER A 148 6.86 -4.44 13.26
N ASP A 149 6.16 -3.49 12.66
CA ASP A 149 6.69 -2.56 11.65
C ASP A 149 7.40 -1.33 12.27
N GLY A 150 7.52 -1.28 13.60
CA GLY A 150 8.17 -0.21 14.33
C GLY A 150 7.32 1.05 14.50
N LYS A 151 6.00 0.97 14.23
CA LYS A 151 5.06 2.04 14.48
C LYS A 151 4.39 1.90 15.85
N LEU A 152 3.78 3.00 16.27
CA LEU A 152 3.04 3.10 17.52
C LEU A 152 1.54 3.13 17.22
N SER A 153 0.80 2.16 17.75
CA SER A 153 -0.67 2.20 17.78
C SER A 153 -1.12 2.83 19.10
N ILE A 154 -1.99 3.83 19.06
CA ILE A 154 -2.40 4.59 20.25
C ILE A 154 -3.91 4.61 20.38
N PHE A 155 -4.38 4.31 21.59
CA PHE A 155 -5.78 4.38 21.98
C PHE A 155 -5.89 5.36 23.15
N LEU A 156 -6.72 6.38 22.97
CA LEU A 156 -7.00 7.37 24.02
C LEU A 156 -7.96 6.78 25.05
N ASP A 157 -7.92 7.34 26.25
CA ASP A 157 -9.01 7.12 27.19
C ASP A 157 -10.32 7.65 26.60
N PRO A 158 -11.45 6.92 26.72
CA PRO A 158 -12.74 7.34 26.17
C PRO A 158 -13.15 8.77 26.53
N GLN A 159 -12.71 9.30 27.68
CA GLN A 159 -13.01 10.67 28.09
C GLN A 159 -12.30 11.74 27.24
N TYR A 160 -11.24 11.37 26.52
CA TYR A 160 -10.46 12.25 25.63
C TYR A 160 -10.66 11.93 24.14
N GLU A 161 -11.48 10.94 23.79
CA GLU A 161 -11.81 10.64 22.41
C GLU A 161 -12.73 11.71 21.80
N ALA A 162 -12.67 11.86 20.47
CA ALA A 162 -13.56 12.75 19.75
C ALA A 162 -15.00 12.22 19.80
N ILE A 163 -15.97 13.11 20.02
CA ILE A 163 -17.39 12.74 20.10
C ILE A 163 -17.85 12.25 18.73
N THR A 164 -18.45 11.05 18.69
CA THR A 164 -19.04 10.48 17.47
C THR A 164 -20.54 10.76 17.42
N LEU A 165 -21.13 10.76 16.21
CA LEU A 165 -22.59 10.92 16.04
C LEU A 165 -23.40 9.84 16.77
N SER A 166 -22.80 8.64 16.92
CA SER A 166 -23.39 7.55 17.69
C SER A 166 -23.56 7.86 19.17
N THR A 167 -22.70 8.71 19.76
CA THR A 167 -22.83 9.19 21.15
C THR A 167 -24.16 9.93 21.37
N PHE A 168 -24.66 10.62 20.34
CA PHE A 168 -25.93 11.36 20.39
C PHE A 168 -27.13 10.55 19.90
N GLN A 169 -26.98 9.25 19.62
CA GLN A 169 -28.05 8.40 19.05
C GLN A 169 -28.67 8.99 17.77
N MET A 170 -27.90 9.79 17.02
CA MET A 170 -28.39 10.39 15.79
C MET A 170 -28.48 9.31 14.71
N THR A 171 -29.61 9.30 13.98
CA THR A 171 -29.78 8.42 12.82
C THR A 171 -28.93 8.94 11.65
N THR A 172 -27.92 8.16 11.28
CA THR A 172 -27.11 8.43 10.10
C THR A 172 -27.70 7.71 8.89
N LYS A 173 -27.69 8.36 7.71
CA LYS A 173 -27.88 7.65 6.45
C LYS A 173 -26.69 6.71 6.21
N PRO A 174 -26.88 5.55 5.55
CA PRO A 174 -25.78 4.71 5.10
C PRO A 174 -24.78 5.51 4.27
N PHE A 175 -23.49 5.16 4.38
CA PHE A 175 -22.47 5.73 3.52
C PHE A 175 -22.77 5.40 2.05
N ASP A 176 -22.68 6.42 1.21
CA ASP A 176 -22.96 6.31 -0.21
C ASP A 176 -21.83 6.99 -0.98
N LEU A 177 -21.10 6.18 -1.76
CA LEU A 177 -19.94 6.63 -2.51
C LEU A 177 -20.39 7.05 -3.91
N PRO A 178 -20.25 8.34 -4.30
CA PRO A 178 -20.57 8.77 -5.65
C PRO A 178 -19.71 8.03 -6.67
N GLN A 179 -20.34 7.37 -7.63
CA GLN A 179 -19.63 6.67 -8.68
C GLN A 179 -19.46 7.57 -9.91
N THR A 180 -18.34 7.43 -10.61
CA THR A 180 -18.03 8.27 -11.77
C THR A 180 -18.72 7.74 -13.02
N VAL A 181 -19.57 8.55 -13.65
CA VAL A 181 -20.27 8.23 -14.90
C VAL A 181 -19.66 8.91 -16.12
N ILE A 182 -19.00 10.06 -15.93
CA ILE A 182 -18.19 10.72 -16.98
C ILE A 182 -16.82 11.04 -16.41
N ARG A 183 -15.77 10.70 -17.15
CA ARG A 183 -14.40 11.13 -16.89
C ARG A 183 -13.80 11.68 -18.18
N GLU A 184 -13.34 12.92 -18.12
CA GLU A 184 -12.65 13.64 -19.20
C GLU A 184 -13.40 13.61 -20.54
N GLY A 185 -14.71 13.86 -20.50
CA GLY A 185 -15.58 13.85 -21.67
C GLY A 185 -15.87 12.46 -22.25
N LYS A 186 -15.54 11.39 -21.53
CA LYS A 186 -15.85 10.00 -21.90
C LYS A 186 -16.76 9.36 -20.85
N ILE A 187 -17.70 8.55 -21.32
CA ILE A 187 -18.62 7.80 -20.47
C ILE A 187 -17.89 6.61 -19.86
N VAL A 188 -18.17 6.34 -18.58
CA VAL A 188 -17.74 5.13 -17.88
C VAL A 188 -18.88 4.13 -17.88
N HIS A 189 -18.96 3.29 -18.93
CA HIS A 189 -20.10 2.39 -19.17
C HIS A 189 -20.36 1.39 -18.02
N HIS A 190 -19.30 0.80 -17.45
CA HIS A 190 -19.42 -0.13 -16.33
C HIS A 190 -20.21 0.45 -15.15
N THR A 191 -20.00 1.73 -14.82
CA THR A 191 -20.69 2.40 -13.72
C THR A 191 -22.16 2.68 -14.04
N LEU A 192 -22.48 2.97 -15.30
CA LEU A 192 -23.87 3.14 -15.73
C LEU A 192 -24.64 1.82 -15.65
N GLU A 193 -24.02 0.72 -16.10
CA GLU A 193 -24.59 -0.63 -16.03
C GLU A 193 -24.85 -1.06 -14.57
N GLU A 194 -23.89 -0.85 -13.67
CA GLU A 194 -24.06 -1.12 -12.23
C GLU A 194 -25.24 -0.36 -11.61
N LYS A 195 -25.52 0.86 -12.11
CA LYS A 195 -26.62 1.71 -11.64
C LYS A 195 -27.92 1.48 -12.40
N ASN A 196 -27.98 0.50 -13.30
CA ASN A 196 -29.10 0.25 -14.22
C ASN A 196 -29.53 1.53 -14.96
N LYS A 197 -28.56 2.34 -15.38
CA LYS A 197 -28.75 3.54 -16.21
C LYS A 197 -28.19 3.30 -17.59
N ASP A 198 -28.81 3.90 -18.60
CA ASP A 198 -28.30 3.88 -19.96
C ASP A 198 -27.61 5.22 -20.31
N GLU A 199 -26.88 5.20 -21.43
CA GLU A 199 -26.24 6.40 -21.97
C GLU A 199 -27.26 7.48 -22.35
N GLY A 200 -28.45 7.07 -22.80
CA GLY A 200 -29.55 7.99 -23.14
C GLY A 200 -29.97 8.84 -21.95
N TRP A 201 -30.20 8.20 -20.80
CA TRP A 201 -30.52 8.85 -19.54
C TRP A 201 -29.47 9.87 -19.14
N LEU A 202 -28.18 9.54 -19.30
CA LEU A 202 -27.09 10.45 -18.96
C LEU A 202 -27.06 11.68 -19.87
N VAL A 203 -27.21 11.47 -21.19
CA VAL A 203 -27.28 12.56 -22.17
C VAL A 203 -28.48 13.46 -21.90
N ASP A 204 -29.67 12.88 -21.70
CA ASP A 204 -30.90 13.61 -21.43
C ASP A 204 -30.80 14.42 -20.13
N THR A 205 -30.27 13.79 -19.07
CA THR A 205 -30.09 14.45 -17.76
C THR A 205 -29.11 15.63 -17.87
N LEU A 206 -28.02 15.49 -18.63
CA LEU A 206 -27.05 16.57 -18.85
C LEU A 206 -27.63 17.72 -19.68
N MET A 207 -28.41 17.40 -20.71
CA MET A 207 -29.05 18.40 -21.55
C MET A 207 -30.14 19.17 -20.78
N GLN A 208 -30.97 18.48 -19.99
CA GLN A 208 -32.03 19.11 -19.22
C GLN A 208 -31.50 19.95 -18.05
N THR A 209 -30.49 19.45 -17.33
CA THR A 209 -30.02 20.08 -16.08
C THR A 209 -28.91 21.12 -16.32
N HIS A 210 -28.05 20.88 -17.31
CA HIS A 210 -26.83 21.65 -17.53
C HIS A 210 -26.65 22.18 -18.96
N GLN A 211 -27.60 21.90 -19.87
CA GLN A 211 -27.61 22.40 -21.26
C GLN A 211 -26.28 22.14 -22.00
N THR A 212 -25.67 20.99 -21.75
CA THR A 212 -24.33 20.66 -22.26
C THR A 212 -24.22 19.21 -22.67
N GLY A 213 -23.34 18.97 -23.66
CA GLY A 213 -22.96 17.63 -24.08
C GLY A 213 -21.84 17.04 -23.22
N ILE A 214 -21.70 15.72 -23.31
CA ILE A 214 -20.72 14.92 -22.56
C ILE A 214 -19.29 15.43 -22.74
N ARG A 215 -18.92 15.88 -23.95
CA ARG A 215 -17.54 16.32 -24.27
C ARG A 215 -17.07 17.52 -23.46
N ASN A 216 -17.99 18.36 -22.97
CA ASN A 216 -17.66 19.54 -22.17
C ASN A 216 -17.56 19.23 -20.66
N VAL A 217 -17.86 17.99 -20.27
CA VAL A 217 -17.84 17.52 -18.88
C VAL A 217 -16.48 16.91 -18.58
N LEU A 218 -15.76 17.51 -17.64
CA LEU A 218 -14.52 16.96 -17.09
C LEU A 218 -14.80 15.76 -16.18
N LEU A 219 -15.82 15.85 -15.33
CA LEU A 219 -16.18 14.79 -14.40
C LEU A 219 -17.69 14.85 -14.14
N ALA A 220 -18.37 13.71 -14.18
CA ALA A 220 -19.70 13.59 -13.60
C ALA A 220 -19.78 12.38 -12.68
N THR A 221 -20.39 12.56 -11.53
CA THR A 221 -20.61 11.51 -10.53
C THR A 221 -22.09 11.38 -10.19
N ILE A 222 -22.54 10.15 -9.97
CA ILE A 222 -23.88 9.83 -9.51
C ILE A 222 -23.83 9.25 -8.10
N ASP A 223 -24.64 9.78 -7.20
CA ASP A 223 -24.83 9.20 -5.86
C ASP A 223 -25.93 8.11 -5.86
N GLY A 224 -26.13 7.44 -4.74
CA GLY A 224 -27.16 6.43 -4.50
C GLY A 224 -28.58 6.99 -4.48
N GLU A 225 -28.76 8.30 -4.37
CA GLU A 225 -30.05 8.99 -4.54
C GLU A 225 -30.30 9.41 -6.02
N ASN A 226 -29.40 9.01 -6.94
CA ASN A 226 -29.39 9.36 -8.36
C ASN A 226 -29.14 10.86 -8.64
N ASN A 227 -28.57 11.61 -7.70
CA ASN A 227 -28.20 12.99 -7.97
C ASN A 227 -26.91 13.03 -8.79
N LEU A 228 -26.98 13.70 -9.94
CA LEU A 228 -25.84 13.91 -10.82
C LEU A 228 -25.10 15.19 -10.39
N ARG A 229 -23.82 15.05 -10.07
CA ARG A 229 -22.91 16.20 -9.88
C ARG A 229 -21.95 16.28 -11.04
N VAL A 230 -21.84 17.46 -11.65
CA VAL A 230 -21.11 17.67 -12.91
C VAL A 230 -20.07 18.78 -12.75
N PHE A 231 -18.88 18.52 -13.26
CA PHE A 231 -17.75 19.44 -13.31
C PHE A 231 -17.34 19.61 -14.77
N PHE A 232 -17.24 20.86 -15.22
CA PHE A 232 -16.92 21.19 -16.62
C PHE A 232 -15.43 21.46 -16.80
N TYR A 233 -14.97 21.35 -18.04
CA TYR A 233 -13.69 21.95 -18.43
C TYR A 233 -13.75 23.47 -18.23
N LYS A 234 -12.67 24.05 -17.69
CA LYS A 234 -12.51 25.50 -17.58
C LYS A 234 -12.04 26.09 -18.90
#